data_AF-A0A3M1FTV9-F1
#
_entry.id   AF-A0A3M1FTV9-F1
#
_cell.length_a   1.000
_cell.length_b   1.000
_cell.length_c   1.000
_cell.angle_alpha   90.00
_cell.angle_beta   90.00
_cell.angle_gamma   90.00
#
_symmetry.space_group_name_H-M   'P 1'
#
loop_
_entity.id
_entity.type
_entity.pdbx_description
1 polymer ?
#
loop_
_entity_poly.entity_id
_entity_poly.type
_entity_poly.pdbx_seq_one_letter_code
_entity_poly.pdbx_strand_id
1 'polypeptide(L)'
;MLGLFYTIFDLLFPILLVVIIVLVASWIIRHRKKKHVLQDREWYFRLAFSREDAVSQLFFLLSFFFFGVTLLALNRDFGDLLSWRVILFITSIVGLVGAYYFKIIYTLAFSLIGLAAWWGAQAMEWSDLQGKDIKISAAFTGLVLIAILFYALGRLYEREMKLKRLALVFLILGIIPVTGVLFFLSTRQGIRILGHMTEGKPFFASWQITLSLLVFAAAIVGVMLYAASKKLVPPLELIAVFCLAALFGVIAFLPEQFARAGIGPPYSVGVHRGGLGLSGNELFWALVFNLAVFLELLGLILAGYFKKERWLVNLGAFFLSLLIIVKYFDWFFTFLDKSVFFIGAGALLFMVGWFMERGRRYILQGIRSEPRQISQ
;
A
#
# COMPACT_ATOMS: atom_id res chain seq x y z
N MET A 1 12.58 6.77 29.57
CA MET A 1 11.15 6.59 29.24
C MET A 1 10.89 6.42 27.74
N LEU A 2 11.45 7.24 26.84
CA LEU A 2 11.31 7.07 25.37
C LEU A 2 11.75 5.67 24.86
N GLY A 3 12.85 5.12 25.39
CA GLY A 3 13.31 3.77 25.01
C GLY A 3 12.33 2.64 25.37
N LEU A 4 11.55 2.81 26.44
CA LEU A 4 10.51 1.87 26.87
C LEU A 4 9.28 1.94 25.93
N PHE A 5 9.00 3.12 25.38
CA PHE A 5 7.93 3.30 24.40
C PHE A 5 8.28 2.68 23.04
N TYR A 6 9.53 2.86 22.56
CA TYR A 6 9.99 2.21 21.31
C TYR A 6 9.98 0.69 21.42
N THR A 7 10.46 0.13 22.54
CA THR A 7 10.40 -1.33 22.76
C THR A 7 8.97 -1.85 22.86
N ILE A 8 8.04 -1.11 23.48
CA ILE A 8 6.62 -1.50 23.50
C ILE A 8 6.00 -1.40 22.09
N PHE A 9 6.32 -0.36 21.32
CA PHE A 9 5.78 -0.19 19.97
C PHE A 9 6.33 -1.26 19.00
N ASP A 10 7.63 -1.54 19.06
CA ASP A 10 8.28 -2.59 18.25
C ASP A 10 7.76 -4.00 18.61
N LEU A 11 7.31 -4.21 19.85
CA LEU A 11 6.71 -5.47 20.28
C LEU A 11 5.21 -5.57 19.95
N LEU A 12 4.48 -4.45 20.05
CA LEU A 12 3.04 -4.40 19.76
C LEU A 12 2.73 -4.36 18.26
N PHE A 13 3.59 -3.77 17.44
CA PHE A 13 3.38 -3.67 15.99
C PHE A 13 3.24 -5.05 15.30
N PRO A 14 4.13 -6.03 15.50
CA PRO A 14 3.95 -7.37 14.92
C PRO A 14 2.72 -8.08 15.49
N ILE A 15 2.36 -7.87 16.76
CA ILE A 15 1.15 -8.44 17.37
C ILE A 15 -0.10 -7.83 16.73
N LEU A 16 -0.13 -6.51 16.52
CA LEU A 16 -1.21 -5.80 15.83
C LEU A 16 -1.37 -6.34 14.41
N LEU A 17 -0.26 -6.56 13.71
CA LEU A 17 -0.25 -7.10 12.34
C LEU A 17 -0.83 -8.52 12.31
N VAL A 18 -0.46 -9.38 13.26
CA VAL A 18 -1.05 -10.72 13.42
C VAL A 18 -2.54 -10.65 13.76
N VAL A 19 -2.96 -9.75 14.66
CA VAL A 19 -4.37 -9.55 15.02
C VAL A 19 -5.18 -9.08 13.80
N ILE A 20 -4.65 -8.16 13.00
CA ILE A 20 -5.28 -7.71 11.76
C ILE A 20 -5.42 -8.88 10.78
N ILE A 21 -4.38 -9.69 10.58
CA ILE A 21 -4.43 -10.89 9.73
C ILE A 21 -5.50 -11.87 10.23
N VAL A 22 -5.56 -12.13 11.53
CA VAL A 22 -6.55 -13.04 12.15
C VAL A 22 -7.96 -12.49 12.02
N LEU A 23 -8.17 -11.19 12.22
CA LEU A 23 -9.48 -10.54 12.07
C LEU A 23 -9.95 -10.57 10.62
N VAL A 24 -9.07 -10.29 9.66
CA VAL A 24 -9.36 -10.38 8.22
C VAL A 24 -9.68 -11.82 7.83
N ALA A 25 -8.87 -12.80 8.27
CA ALA A 25 -9.12 -14.21 8.01
C ALA A 25 -10.45 -14.68 8.63
N SER A 26 -10.72 -14.30 9.88
CA SER A 26 -11.97 -14.61 10.59
C SER A 26 -13.19 -13.98 9.91
N TRP A 27 -13.08 -12.74 9.44
CA TRP A 27 -14.13 -12.05 8.69
C TRP A 27 -14.44 -12.77 7.36
N ILE A 28 -13.40 -13.18 6.61
CA ILE A 28 -13.54 -13.96 5.38
C ILE A 28 -14.21 -15.31 5.65
N ILE A 29 -13.82 -16.01 6.73
CA ILE A 29 -14.38 -17.31 7.09
C ILE A 29 -15.85 -17.19 7.52
N ARG A 30 -16.20 -16.18 8.33
CA ARG A 30 -17.57 -15.97 8.82
C ARG A 30 -18.55 -15.63 7.69
N HIS A 31 -18.11 -14.95 6.63
CA HIS A 31 -18.96 -14.64 5.48
C HIS A 31 -19.16 -15.80 4.48
N ARG A 32 -18.55 -16.97 4.68
CA ARG A 32 -18.76 -18.15 3.80
C ARG A 32 -20.05 -18.94 4.05
N LYS A 33 -20.85 -18.63 5.08
CA LYS A 33 -22.08 -19.41 5.36
C LYS A 33 -23.25 -18.99 4.44
N LYS A 34 -23.54 -19.89 3.49
CA LYS A 34 -24.82 -20.08 2.75
C LYS A 34 -25.36 -18.86 1.98
N LYS A 35 -24.77 -18.54 0.83
CA LYS A 35 -25.45 -17.83 -0.25
C LYS A 35 -25.33 -18.58 -1.58
N HIS A 36 -26.47 -18.76 -2.24
CA HIS A 36 -26.61 -19.45 -3.53
C HIS A 36 -25.62 -18.90 -4.56
N VAL A 37 -24.98 -19.81 -5.28
CA VAL A 37 -23.71 -19.63 -6.02
C VAL A 37 -23.86 -18.86 -7.36
N LEU A 38 -25.07 -18.72 -7.90
CA LEU A 38 -25.26 -18.30 -9.29
C LEU A 38 -25.77 -16.86 -9.48
N GLN A 39 -26.13 -16.14 -8.41
CA GLN A 39 -26.65 -14.77 -8.50
C GLN A 39 -25.83 -13.75 -7.69
N ASP A 40 -24.70 -14.18 -7.11
CA ASP A 40 -23.90 -13.32 -6.25
C ASP A 40 -23.00 -12.42 -7.12
N ARG A 41 -23.33 -11.13 -7.15
CA ARG A 41 -22.59 -10.04 -7.85
C ARG A 41 -21.09 -9.98 -7.49
N GLU A 42 -20.66 -10.74 -6.49
CA GLU A 42 -19.38 -10.70 -5.79
C GLU A 42 -18.54 -11.99 -6.00
N TRP A 43 -18.84 -12.82 -7.01
CA TRP A 43 -18.12 -14.09 -7.25
C TRP A 43 -16.59 -13.94 -7.36
N TYR A 44 -16.11 -12.81 -7.90
CA TYR A 44 -14.70 -12.54 -8.13
C TYR A 44 -13.91 -12.25 -6.85
N PHE A 45 -14.58 -11.98 -5.71
CA PHE A 45 -13.93 -11.93 -4.39
C PHE A 45 -13.56 -13.30 -3.86
N ARG A 46 -14.07 -14.38 -4.47
CA ARG A 46 -13.71 -15.74 -4.06
C ARG A 46 -12.30 -16.05 -4.56
N LEU A 47 -11.36 -16.07 -3.61
CA LEU A 47 -9.97 -16.48 -3.87
C LEU A 47 -9.87 -17.89 -4.47
N ALA A 48 -10.80 -18.77 -4.10
CA ALA A 48 -10.98 -20.09 -4.70
C ALA A 48 -12.47 -20.44 -4.80
N PHE A 49 -12.86 -21.09 -5.90
CA PHE A 49 -14.24 -21.51 -6.15
C PHE A 49 -14.63 -22.76 -5.35
N SER A 50 -13.67 -23.65 -5.14
CA SER A 50 -13.84 -24.90 -4.39
C SER A 50 -12.63 -25.15 -3.47
N ARG A 51 -12.72 -26.19 -2.62
CA ARG A 51 -11.58 -26.58 -1.78
C ARG A 51 -10.45 -27.15 -2.63
N GLU A 52 -10.81 -27.88 -3.67
CA GLU A 52 -9.90 -28.48 -4.65
C GLU A 52 -9.15 -27.39 -5.43
N ASP A 53 -9.84 -26.33 -5.85
CA ASP A 53 -9.22 -25.15 -6.48
C ASP A 53 -8.24 -24.46 -5.51
N ALA A 54 -8.61 -24.27 -4.24
CA ALA A 54 -7.71 -23.66 -3.25
C ALA A 54 -6.44 -24.50 -3.04
N VAL A 55 -6.58 -25.83 -2.95
CA VAL A 55 -5.48 -26.78 -2.79
C VAL A 55 -4.59 -26.79 -4.04
N SER A 56 -5.19 -26.77 -5.24
CA SER A 56 -4.46 -26.69 -6.51
C SER A 56 -3.63 -25.41 -6.62
N GLN A 57 -4.23 -24.25 -6.30
CA GLN A 57 -3.50 -22.97 -6.31
C GLN A 57 -2.35 -22.98 -5.28
N LEU A 58 -2.53 -23.62 -4.13
CA LEU A 58 -1.48 -23.74 -3.11
C LEU A 58 -0.34 -24.65 -3.57
N PHE A 59 -0.64 -25.81 -4.16
CA PHE A 59 0.39 -26.69 -4.73
C PHE A 59 1.17 -26.01 -5.85
N PHE A 60 0.50 -25.22 -6.69
CA PHE A 60 1.17 -24.47 -7.74
C PHE A 60 2.08 -23.37 -7.17
N LEU A 61 1.62 -22.64 -6.15
CA LEU A 61 2.45 -21.68 -5.42
C LEU A 61 3.67 -22.38 -4.78
N LEU A 62 3.47 -23.54 -4.16
CA LEU A 62 4.55 -24.30 -3.53
C LEU A 62 5.57 -24.80 -4.54
N SER A 63 5.11 -25.33 -5.69
CA SER A 63 5.98 -25.71 -6.81
C SER A 63 6.84 -24.55 -7.27
N PHE A 64 6.25 -23.35 -7.34
CA PHE A 64 6.96 -22.13 -7.70
C PHE A 64 7.99 -21.69 -6.65
N PHE A 65 7.70 -21.83 -5.36
CA PHE A 65 8.72 -21.59 -4.32
C PHE A 65 9.85 -22.60 -4.38
N PHE A 66 9.55 -23.89 -4.57
CA PHE A 66 10.57 -24.91 -4.77
C PHE A 66 11.43 -24.60 -5.98
N PHE A 67 10.84 -24.16 -7.09
CA PHE A 67 11.61 -23.73 -8.27
C PHE A 67 12.62 -22.63 -7.91
N GLY A 68 12.22 -21.62 -7.13
CA GLY A 68 13.14 -20.57 -6.70
C GLY A 68 14.25 -21.05 -5.75
N VAL A 69 13.92 -21.93 -4.80
CA VAL A 69 14.90 -22.55 -3.90
C VAL A 69 15.87 -23.43 -4.68
N THR A 70 15.38 -24.23 -5.63
CA THR A 70 16.20 -25.07 -6.50
C THR A 70 17.14 -24.24 -7.37
N LEU A 71 16.66 -23.13 -7.95
CA LEU A 71 17.54 -22.21 -8.68
C LEU A 71 18.63 -21.63 -7.79
N LEU A 72 18.32 -21.29 -6.53
CA LEU A 72 19.30 -20.76 -5.58
C LEU A 72 20.33 -21.82 -5.16
N ALA A 73 19.90 -23.05 -4.90
CA ALA A 73 20.80 -24.16 -4.60
C ALA A 73 21.72 -24.48 -5.80
N LEU A 74 21.14 -24.56 -7.00
CA LEU A 74 21.87 -24.81 -8.23
C LEU A 74 22.89 -23.69 -8.51
N ASN A 75 22.50 -22.42 -8.29
CA ASN A 75 23.42 -21.30 -8.42
C ASN A 75 24.62 -21.40 -7.46
N ARG A 76 24.38 -21.83 -6.22
CA ARG A 76 25.43 -22.06 -5.23
C ARG A 76 26.38 -23.18 -5.67
N ASP A 77 25.84 -24.27 -6.21
CA ASP A 77 26.65 -25.40 -6.69
C ASP A 77 27.51 -25.03 -7.92
N PHE A 78 27.06 -24.07 -8.73
CA PHE A 78 27.81 -23.50 -9.86
C PHE A 78 28.76 -22.36 -9.48
N GLY A 79 28.95 -22.07 -8.19
CA GLY A 79 29.88 -21.03 -7.72
C GLY A 79 29.31 -19.61 -7.77
N ASP A 80 28.01 -19.45 -7.53
CA ASP A 80 27.32 -18.17 -7.38
C ASP A 80 27.38 -17.22 -8.59
N LEU A 81 27.19 -17.78 -9.79
CA LEU A 81 27.22 -17.04 -11.07
C LEU A 81 26.17 -15.91 -11.14
N LEU A 82 25.00 -16.12 -10.54
CA LEU A 82 23.91 -15.15 -10.50
C LEU A 82 23.77 -14.60 -9.07
N SER A 83 23.53 -13.29 -8.95
CA SER A 83 23.11 -12.74 -7.66
C SER A 83 21.73 -13.27 -7.25
N TRP A 84 21.50 -13.43 -5.96
CA TRP A 84 20.20 -13.86 -5.42
C TRP A 84 19.04 -12.94 -5.87
N ARG A 85 19.32 -11.65 -6.14
CA ARG A 85 18.36 -10.68 -6.70
C ARG A 85 17.91 -11.08 -8.09
N VAL A 86 18.83 -11.52 -8.96
CA VAL A 86 18.49 -12.00 -10.31
C VAL A 86 17.62 -13.26 -10.22
N ILE A 87 17.92 -14.16 -9.28
CA ILE A 87 17.09 -15.36 -9.05
C ILE A 87 15.69 -14.96 -8.57
N LEU A 88 15.57 -14.02 -7.64
CA LEU A 88 14.28 -13.47 -7.20
C LEU A 88 13.49 -12.84 -8.36
N PHE A 89 14.17 -12.16 -9.29
CA PHE A 89 13.54 -11.60 -10.48
C PHE A 89 13.04 -12.69 -11.43
N ILE A 90 13.91 -13.62 -11.82
CA ILE A 90 13.59 -14.71 -12.75
C ILE A 90 12.42 -15.52 -12.22
N THR A 91 12.49 -15.91 -10.95
CA THR A 91 11.38 -16.61 -10.30
C THR A 91 10.13 -15.75 -10.43
N SER A 92 10.11 -14.53 -9.91
CA SER A 92 8.91 -13.67 -9.93
C SER A 92 8.29 -13.52 -11.33
N ILE A 93 9.10 -13.39 -12.38
CA ILE A 93 8.63 -13.34 -13.78
C ILE A 93 8.02 -14.67 -14.22
N VAL A 94 8.69 -15.80 -14.00
CA VAL A 94 8.16 -17.15 -14.33
C VAL A 94 6.83 -17.39 -13.60
N GLY A 95 6.74 -16.99 -12.33
CA GLY A 95 5.53 -17.14 -11.54
C GLY A 95 4.41 -16.23 -12.04
N LEU A 96 4.71 -15.01 -12.48
CA LEU A 96 3.73 -14.09 -13.07
C LEU A 96 3.18 -14.65 -14.39
N VAL A 97 4.06 -15.16 -15.27
CA VAL A 97 3.67 -15.80 -16.54
C VAL A 97 2.80 -17.03 -16.28
N GLY A 98 3.24 -17.91 -15.37
CA GLY A 98 2.46 -19.09 -14.98
C GLY A 98 1.11 -18.71 -14.37
N ALA A 99 1.08 -17.74 -13.47
CA ALA A 99 -0.14 -17.25 -12.84
C ALA A 99 -1.13 -16.66 -13.84
N TYR A 100 -0.64 -15.94 -14.86
CA TYR A 100 -1.48 -15.40 -15.92
C TYR A 100 -2.06 -16.51 -16.81
N TYR A 101 -1.21 -17.45 -17.24
CA TYR A 101 -1.60 -18.56 -18.11
C TYR A 101 -2.63 -19.48 -17.44
N PHE A 102 -2.35 -19.90 -16.19
CA PHE A 102 -3.21 -20.80 -15.43
C PHE A 102 -4.31 -20.08 -14.62
N LYS A 103 -4.33 -18.75 -14.62
CA LYS A 103 -5.28 -17.90 -13.86
C LYS A 103 -5.26 -18.16 -12.35
N ILE A 104 -4.06 -18.37 -11.81
CA ILE A 104 -3.84 -18.73 -10.40
C ILE A 104 -3.57 -17.46 -9.58
N ILE A 105 -4.50 -17.15 -8.67
CA ILE A 105 -4.46 -15.91 -7.87
C ILE A 105 -3.28 -15.86 -6.91
N TYR A 106 -3.03 -16.95 -6.16
CA TYR A 106 -2.00 -16.94 -5.12
C TYR A 106 -0.61 -16.72 -5.71
N THR A 107 -0.28 -17.43 -6.77
CA THR A 107 0.99 -17.26 -7.49
C THR A 107 1.09 -15.84 -8.06
N LEU A 108 0.02 -15.28 -8.62
CA LEU A 108 0.05 -13.88 -9.09
C LEU A 108 0.42 -12.93 -7.96
N ALA A 109 -0.24 -13.05 -6.80
CA ALA A 109 0.00 -12.16 -5.67
C ALA A 109 1.46 -12.24 -5.17
N PHE A 110 1.97 -13.46 -4.98
CA PHE A 110 3.35 -13.66 -4.54
C PHE A 110 4.39 -13.24 -5.58
N SER A 111 4.12 -13.43 -6.87
CA SER A 111 5.00 -12.96 -7.94
C SER A 111 5.05 -11.44 -8.03
N LEU A 112 3.92 -10.75 -7.85
CA LEU A 112 3.89 -9.28 -7.81
C LEU A 112 4.63 -8.73 -6.58
N ILE A 113 4.45 -9.36 -5.41
CA ILE A 113 5.22 -9.03 -4.20
C ILE A 113 6.72 -9.29 -4.44
N GLY A 114 7.07 -10.40 -5.09
CA GLY A 114 8.44 -10.75 -5.45
C GLY A 114 9.09 -9.72 -6.39
N LEU A 115 8.34 -9.19 -7.37
CA LEU A 115 8.83 -8.10 -8.24
C LEU A 115 9.06 -6.80 -7.47
N ALA A 116 8.15 -6.44 -6.55
CA ALA A 116 8.35 -5.25 -5.70
C ALA A 116 9.55 -5.43 -4.76
N ALA A 117 9.70 -6.62 -4.16
CA ALA A 117 10.84 -6.97 -3.31
C ALA A 117 12.16 -6.96 -4.10
N TRP A 118 12.15 -7.48 -5.33
CA TRP A 118 13.28 -7.41 -6.24
C TRP A 118 13.68 -5.97 -6.52
N TRP A 119 12.72 -5.10 -6.87
CA TRP A 119 13.01 -3.68 -7.08
C TRP A 119 13.67 -3.05 -5.85
N GLY A 120 13.12 -3.27 -4.66
CA GLY A 120 13.70 -2.77 -3.41
C GLY A 120 15.15 -3.22 -3.23
N ALA A 121 15.42 -4.52 -3.38
CA ALA A 121 16.77 -5.07 -3.24
C ALA A 121 17.74 -4.57 -4.33
N GLN A 122 17.27 -4.45 -5.56
CA GLN A 122 18.08 -4.02 -6.70
C GLN A 122 18.37 -2.52 -6.67
N ALA A 123 17.40 -1.70 -6.26
CA ALA A 123 17.57 -0.26 -6.12
C ALA A 123 18.55 0.06 -4.98
N MET A 124 18.50 -0.68 -3.87
CA MET A 124 19.47 -0.54 -2.77
C MET A 124 20.89 -0.88 -3.21
N GLU A 125 21.06 -1.95 -3.99
CA GLU A 125 22.35 -2.27 -4.59
C GLU A 125 22.84 -1.14 -5.50
N TRP A 126 21.98 -0.58 -6.35
CA TRP A 126 22.36 0.54 -7.22
C TRP A 126 22.66 1.84 -6.47
N SER A 127 22.06 2.05 -5.30
CA SER A 127 22.37 3.21 -4.45
C SER A 127 23.72 3.09 -3.75
N ASP A 128 24.11 1.87 -3.39
CA ASP A 128 25.36 1.59 -2.65
C ASP A 128 26.55 1.31 -3.59
N LEU A 129 26.28 0.79 -4.80
CA LEU A 129 27.29 0.51 -5.82
C LEU A 129 28.15 1.75 -6.09
N GLN A 130 29.45 1.60 -5.77
CA GLN A 130 30.53 2.57 -6.04
C GLN A 130 30.59 3.77 -5.07
N GLY A 131 30.04 3.68 -3.86
CA GLY A 131 30.11 4.79 -2.88
C GLY A 131 29.39 6.05 -3.39
N LYS A 132 28.36 5.84 -4.22
CA LYS A 132 27.57 6.92 -4.79
C LYS A 132 26.67 7.57 -3.75
N ASP A 133 26.35 6.86 -2.66
CA ASP A 133 25.54 7.36 -1.56
C ASP A 133 24.27 8.04 -2.08
N ILE A 134 23.52 7.32 -2.92
CA ILE A 134 22.32 7.87 -3.57
C ILE A 134 21.18 7.89 -2.57
N LYS A 135 20.37 8.95 -2.62
CA LYS A 135 19.15 9.09 -1.81
C LYS A 135 18.27 7.84 -1.84
N ILE A 136 18.05 7.25 -0.66
CA ILE A 136 17.14 6.12 -0.46
C ILE A 136 15.69 6.51 -0.86
N SER A 137 15.35 7.80 -0.80
CA SER A 137 14.05 8.32 -1.23
C SER A 137 13.72 7.98 -2.69
N ALA A 138 14.71 7.82 -3.56
CA ALA A 138 14.50 7.43 -4.96
C ALA A 138 14.12 5.94 -5.10
N ALA A 139 14.79 5.05 -4.35
CA ALA A 139 14.42 3.64 -4.30
C ALA A 139 13.01 3.45 -3.73
N PHE A 140 12.70 4.19 -2.66
CA PHE A 140 11.37 4.26 -2.06
C PHE A 140 10.31 4.77 -3.04
N THR A 141 10.59 5.84 -3.78
CA THR A 141 9.70 6.37 -4.81
C THR A 141 9.36 5.31 -5.85
N GLY A 142 10.36 4.53 -6.30
CA GLY A 142 10.14 3.44 -7.25
C GLY A 142 9.20 2.36 -6.72
N LEU A 143 9.30 1.98 -5.43
CA LEU A 143 8.37 1.01 -4.82
C LEU A 143 6.92 1.52 -4.85
N VAL A 144 6.71 2.80 -4.55
CA VAL A 144 5.37 3.39 -4.55
C VAL A 144 4.83 3.52 -5.98
N LEU A 145 5.67 3.90 -6.94
CA LEU A 145 5.27 3.93 -8.36
C LEU A 145 4.90 2.53 -8.88
N ILE A 146 5.58 1.47 -8.45
CA ILE A 146 5.20 0.09 -8.77
C ILE A 146 3.80 -0.23 -8.22
N ALA A 147 3.50 0.16 -6.98
CA ALA A 147 2.17 -0.03 -6.41
C ALA A 147 1.09 0.76 -7.18
N ILE A 148 1.37 2.01 -7.56
CA ILE A 148 0.46 2.80 -8.41
C ILE A 148 0.28 2.14 -9.79
N LEU A 149 1.35 1.59 -10.37
CA LEU A 149 1.27 0.85 -11.63
C LEU A 149 0.42 -0.42 -11.49
N PHE A 150 0.51 -1.14 -10.36
CA PHE A 150 -0.40 -2.25 -10.08
C PHE A 150 -1.86 -1.81 -10.04
N TYR A 151 -2.17 -0.67 -9.41
CA TYR A 151 -3.52 -0.11 -9.45
C TYR A 151 -3.99 0.18 -10.89
N ALA A 152 -3.15 0.87 -11.68
CA ALA A 152 -3.46 1.22 -13.06
C ALA A 152 -3.71 -0.02 -13.93
N LEU A 153 -2.85 -1.05 -13.81
CA LEU A 153 -3.01 -2.33 -14.49
C LEU A 153 -4.27 -3.07 -14.01
N GLY A 154 -4.58 -3.02 -12.73
CA GLY A 154 -5.81 -3.58 -12.17
C GLY A 154 -7.06 -3.04 -12.87
N ARG A 155 -7.13 -1.72 -13.09
CA ARG A 155 -8.23 -1.09 -13.83
C ARG A 155 -8.30 -1.52 -15.29
N LEU A 156 -7.16 -1.75 -15.93
CA LEU A 156 -7.12 -2.28 -17.29
C LEU A 156 -7.72 -3.69 -17.36
N TYR A 157 -7.37 -4.56 -16.40
CA TYR A 157 -7.84 -5.94 -16.34
C TYR A 157 -9.32 -6.08 -15.95
N GLU A 158 -9.94 -5.09 -15.31
CA GLU A 158 -11.37 -5.10 -15.01
C GLU A 158 -12.27 -5.19 -16.26
N ARG A 159 -11.74 -4.81 -17.44
CA ARG A 159 -12.45 -4.84 -18.72
C ARG A 159 -12.93 -6.23 -19.09
N GLU A 160 -12.11 -7.26 -18.85
CA GLU A 160 -12.43 -8.62 -19.23
C GLU A 160 -13.04 -9.39 -18.06
N MET A 161 -14.28 -9.88 -18.23
CA MET A 161 -14.96 -10.68 -17.20
C MET A 161 -14.14 -11.88 -16.72
N LYS A 162 -13.32 -12.47 -17.61
CA LYS A 162 -12.43 -13.60 -17.31
C LYS A 162 -11.24 -13.21 -16.42
N LEU A 163 -10.81 -11.95 -16.44
CA LEU A 163 -9.61 -11.46 -15.74
C LEU A 163 -9.94 -10.65 -14.47
N LYS A 164 -11.22 -10.45 -14.13
CA LYS A 164 -11.65 -9.71 -12.93
C LYS A 164 -11.02 -10.21 -11.63
N ARG A 165 -10.81 -11.52 -11.51
CA ARG A 165 -10.12 -12.13 -10.36
C ARG A 165 -8.67 -11.68 -10.25
N LEU A 166 -7.96 -11.58 -11.38
CA LEU A 166 -6.58 -11.08 -11.43
C LEU A 166 -6.54 -9.57 -11.20
N ALA A 167 -7.47 -8.83 -11.81
CA ALA A 167 -7.63 -7.38 -11.62
C ALA A 167 -7.72 -7.01 -10.13
N LEU A 168 -8.49 -7.78 -9.36
CA LEU A 168 -8.62 -7.59 -7.92
C LEU A 168 -7.29 -7.72 -7.16
N VAL A 169 -6.42 -8.65 -7.55
CA VAL A 169 -5.08 -8.79 -6.94
C VAL A 169 -4.25 -7.55 -7.19
N PHE A 170 -4.21 -7.08 -8.43
CA PHE A 170 -3.52 -5.86 -8.83
C PHE A 170 -4.06 -4.63 -8.09
N LEU A 171 -5.38 -4.50 -7.95
CA LEU A 171 -6.00 -3.39 -7.23
C LEU A 171 -5.68 -3.42 -5.74
N ILE A 172 -5.74 -4.59 -5.09
CA ILE A 172 -5.41 -4.73 -3.66
C ILE A 172 -3.93 -4.41 -3.42
N LEU A 173 -3.03 -4.97 -4.24
CA LEU A 173 -1.59 -4.71 -4.15
C LEU A 173 -1.20 -3.29 -4.59
N GLY A 174 -2.08 -2.56 -5.26
CA GLY A 174 -1.89 -1.14 -5.54
C GLY A 174 -2.39 -0.25 -4.41
N ILE A 175 -3.65 -0.44 -3.99
CA ILE A 175 -4.30 0.40 -2.97
C ILE A 175 -3.61 0.25 -1.62
N ILE A 176 -3.50 -0.98 -1.09
CA ILE A 176 -3.04 -1.20 0.29
C ILE A 176 -1.64 -0.61 0.53
N PRO A 177 -0.63 -0.84 -0.32
CA PRO A 177 0.69 -0.24 -0.10
C PRO A 177 0.69 1.27 -0.26
N VAL A 178 -0.05 1.84 -1.21
CA VAL A 178 -0.14 3.30 -1.38
C VAL A 178 -0.80 3.95 -0.16
N THR A 179 -1.95 3.43 0.29
CA THR A 179 -2.61 3.89 1.51
C THR A 179 -1.70 3.73 2.72
N GLY A 180 -1.01 2.59 2.86
CA GLY A 180 -0.09 2.32 3.95
C GLY A 180 1.10 3.28 4.00
N VAL A 181 1.66 3.63 2.83
CA VAL A 181 2.73 4.62 2.72
C VAL A 181 2.22 6.03 3.05
N LEU A 182 1.08 6.45 2.50
CA LEU A 182 0.47 7.75 2.85
C LEU A 182 0.21 7.84 4.36
N PHE A 183 -0.31 6.76 4.94
CA PHE A 183 -0.56 6.67 6.37
C PHE A 183 0.73 6.84 7.16
N PHE A 184 1.77 6.09 6.81
CA PHE A 184 3.08 6.18 7.45
C PHE A 184 3.66 7.59 7.35
N LEU A 185 3.69 8.19 6.15
CA LEU A 185 4.20 9.55 5.91
C LEU A 185 3.34 10.64 6.55
N SER A 186 2.08 10.36 6.89
CA SER A 186 1.24 11.29 7.66
C SER A 186 1.67 11.41 9.13
N THR A 187 2.48 10.47 9.64
CA THR A 187 2.94 10.43 11.04
C THR A 187 4.25 11.18 11.21
N ARG A 188 4.53 11.62 12.44
CA ARG A 188 5.82 12.27 12.78
C ARG A 188 7.01 11.37 12.48
N GLN A 189 6.88 10.07 12.73
CA GLN A 189 7.94 9.09 12.48
C GLN A 189 8.20 8.94 10.97
N GLY A 190 7.13 8.89 10.16
CA GLY A 190 7.26 8.83 8.70
C GLY A 190 7.94 10.05 8.10
N ILE A 191 7.61 11.25 8.57
CA ILE A 191 8.29 12.49 8.15
C ILE A 191 9.77 12.48 8.50
N ARG A 192 10.14 12.04 9.71
CA ARG A 192 11.55 11.93 10.12
C ARG A 192 12.33 10.93 9.27
N ILE A 193 11.74 9.76 9.03
CA ILE A 193 12.34 8.73 8.17
C ILE A 193 12.48 9.25 6.74
N LEU A 194 11.50 10.00 6.24
CA LEU A 194 11.60 10.67 4.95
C LEU A 194 12.76 11.67 4.92
N GLY A 195 12.98 12.42 6.01
CA GLY A 195 14.17 13.26 6.23
C GLY A 195 15.47 12.50 5.95
N HIS A 196 15.69 11.40 6.67
CA HIS A 196 16.87 10.57 6.50
C HIS A 196 16.99 9.93 5.11
N MET A 197 15.87 9.56 4.49
CA MET A 197 15.88 9.02 3.12
C MET A 197 16.33 10.03 2.06
N THR A 198 16.29 11.34 2.36
CA THR A 198 16.73 12.41 1.45
C THR A 198 18.21 12.79 1.60
N GLU A 199 18.93 12.15 2.52
CA GLU A 199 20.37 12.26 2.64
C GLU A 199 21.06 11.57 1.46
N GLY A 200 22.17 12.14 0.97
CA GLY A 200 22.96 11.60 -0.14
C GLY A 200 22.81 12.35 -1.47
N LYS A 201 23.48 11.83 -2.49
CA LYS A 201 23.53 12.38 -3.85
C LYS A 201 22.19 12.22 -4.58
N PRO A 202 21.84 13.15 -5.49
CA PRO A 202 20.62 13.05 -6.29
C PRO A 202 20.59 11.76 -7.12
N PHE A 203 19.39 11.23 -7.36
CA PHE A 203 19.20 9.95 -8.05
C PHE A 203 19.70 9.94 -9.50
N PHE A 204 19.87 11.11 -10.12
CA PHE A 204 20.52 11.28 -11.42
C PHE A 204 21.96 10.72 -11.47
N ALA A 205 22.61 10.52 -10.31
CA ALA A 205 23.91 9.86 -10.21
C ALA A 205 23.88 8.36 -10.58
N SER A 206 22.70 7.72 -10.54
CA SER A 206 22.47 6.39 -11.10
C SER A 206 21.52 6.47 -12.28
N TRP A 207 22.06 6.20 -13.47
CA TRP A 207 21.26 6.10 -14.68
C TRP A 207 20.25 4.96 -14.59
N GLN A 208 20.56 3.88 -13.86
CA GLN A 208 19.65 2.73 -13.66
C GLN A 208 18.39 3.15 -12.91
N ILE A 209 18.55 3.78 -11.74
CA ILE A 209 17.41 4.26 -10.94
C ILE A 209 16.63 5.32 -11.73
N THR A 210 17.33 6.28 -12.35
CA THR A 210 16.72 7.34 -13.14
C THR A 210 15.87 6.79 -14.29
N LEU A 211 16.43 5.87 -15.08
CA LEU A 211 15.73 5.25 -16.20
C LEU A 211 14.53 4.44 -15.72
N SER A 212 14.68 3.66 -14.66
CA SER A 212 13.57 2.86 -14.13
C SER A 212 12.42 3.72 -13.60
N LEU A 213 12.70 4.81 -12.87
CA LEU A 213 11.66 5.74 -12.42
C LEU A 213 10.93 6.38 -13.61
N LEU A 214 11.66 6.76 -14.67
CA LEU A 214 11.07 7.28 -15.90
C LEU A 214 10.17 6.24 -16.57
N VAL A 215 10.63 4.99 -16.66
CA VAL A 215 9.85 3.88 -17.23
C VAL A 215 8.57 3.64 -16.42
N PHE A 216 8.63 3.64 -15.09
CA PHE A 216 7.42 3.51 -14.25
C PHE A 216 6.46 4.68 -14.45
N ALA A 217 6.96 5.92 -14.46
CA ALA A 217 6.12 7.09 -14.70
C ALA A 217 5.45 7.04 -16.08
N ALA A 218 6.22 6.73 -17.14
CA ALA A 218 5.71 6.58 -18.49
C ALA A 218 4.68 5.43 -18.60
N ALA A 219 4.91 4.30 -17.93
CA ALA A 219 3.99 3.18 -17.90
C ALA A 219 2.66 3.55 -17.20
N ILE A 220 2.71 4.24 -16.05
CA ILE A 220 1.51 4.71 -15.35
C ILE A 220 0.71 5.65 -16.27
N VAL A 221 1.37 6.63 -16.89
CA VAL A 221 0.72 7.56 -17.84
C VAL A 221 0.10 6.81 -19.02
N GLY A 222 0.85 5.92 -19.67
CA GLY A 222 0.37 5.15 -20.81
C GLY A 222 -0.84 4.27 -20.47
N VAL A 223 -0.76 3.50 -19.37
CA VAL A 223 -1.84 2.61 -18.93
C VAL A 223 -3.08 3.42 -18.53
N MET A 224 -2.93 4.51 -17.79
CA MET A 224 -4.06 5.32 -17.33
C MET A 224 -4.73 6.10 -18.47
N LEU A 225 -3.97 6.66 -19.41
CA LEU A 225 -4.53 7.30 -20.60
C LEU A 225 -5.27 6.28 -21.48
N TYR A 226 -4.70 5.08 -21.64
CA TYR A 226 -5.39 4.00 -22.35
C TYR A 226 -6.69 3.61 -21.63
N ALA A 227 -6.65 3.43 -20.31
CA ALA A 227 -7.83 3.07 -19.52
C ALA A 227 -8.91 4.17 -19.57
N ALA A 228 -8.52 5.44 -19.53
CA ALA A 228 -9.41 6.58 -19.71
C ALA A 228 -10.01 6.63 -21.13
N SER A 229 -9.22 6.35 -22.17
CA SER A 229 -9.71 6.29 -23.56
C SER A 229 -10.78 5.20 -23.74
N LYS A 230 -10.69 4.13 -22.95
CA LYS A 230 -11.67 3.03 -22.90
C LYS A 230 -12.80 3.25 -21.90
N LYS A 231 -12.89 4.43 -21.27
CA LYS A 231 -13.89 4.79 -20.26
C LYS A 231 -13.93 3.81 -19.07
N LEU A 232 -12.82 3.13 -18.77
CA LEU A 232 -12.70 2.23 -17.63
C LEU A 232 -12.50 2.99 -16.31
N VAL A 233 -11.95 4.20 -16.40
CA VAL A 233 -11.61 5.03 -15.26
C VAL A 233 -12.30 6.39 -15.41
N PRO A 234 -13.05 6.86 -14.39
CA PRO A 234 -13.65 8.19 -14.41
C PRO A 234 -12.56 9.28 -14.29
N PRO A 235 -12.81 10.51 -14.80
CA PRO A 235 -11.81 11.58 -14.80
C PRO A 235 -11.24 11.93 -13.42
N LEU A 236 -12.07 11.87 -12.37
CA LEU A 236 -11.62 12.14 -11.00
C LEU A 236 -10.58 11.12 -10.52
N GLU A 237 -10.77 9.84 -10.85
CA GLU A 237 -9.83 8.77 -10.49
C GLU A 237 -8.54 8.89 -11.30
N LEU A 238 -8.62 9.29 -12.56
CA LEU A 238 -7.44 9.60 -13.39
C LEU A 238 -6.59 10.72 -12.77
N ILE A 239 -7.24 11.83 -12.39
CA ILE A 239 -6.58 12.96 -11.73
C ILE A 239 -5.97 12.51 -10.40
N ALA A 240 -6.70 11.75 -9.59
CA ALA A 240 -6.20 11.26 -8.31
C ALA A 240 -4.93 10.41 -8.46
N VAL A 241 -4.91 9.48 -9.43
CA VAL A 241 -3.72 8.65 -9.72
C VAL A 241 -2.53 9.51 -10.15
N PHE A 242 -2.74 10.50 -11.01
CA PHE A 242 -1.66 11.40 -11.42
C PHE A 242 -1.17 12.31 -10.29
N CYS A 243 -2.08 12.84 -9.46
CA CYS A 243 -1.71 13.61 -8.28
C CYS A 243 -0.89 12.76 -7.30
N LEU A 244 -1.26 11.50 -7.07
CA LEU A 244 -0.49 10.58 -6.21
C LEU A 244 0.88 10.25 -6.84
N ALA A 245 0.91 9.90 -8.12
CA ALA A 245 2.17 9.62 -8.82
C ALA A 245 3.12 10.83 -8.81
N ALA A 246 2.58 12.05 -8.99
CA ALA A 246 3.35 13.28 -8.90
C ALA A 246 3.83 13.54 -7.47
N LEU A 247 2.94 13.41 -6.46
CA LEU A 247 3.28 13.58 -5.05
C LEU A 247 4.45 12.68 -4.64
N PHE A 248 4.38 11.39 -4.99
CA PHE A 248 5.47 10.45 -4.72
C PHE A 248 6.69 10.69 -5.60
N GLY A 249 6.50 11.06 -6.87
CA GLY A 249 7.60 11.41 -7.76
C GLY A 249 8.45 12.56 -7.21
N VAL A 250 7.83 13.59 -6.64
CA VAL A 250 8.50 14.74 -6.02
C VAL A 250 9.40 14.32 -4.85
N ILE A 251 9.10 13.22 -4.14
CA ILE A 251 9.92 12.72 -3.03
C ILE A 251 11.36 12.39 -3.48
N ALA A 252 11.54 11.88 -4.71
CA ALA A 252 12.86 11.62 -5.27
C ALA A 252 13.68 12.91 -5.49
N PHE A 253 13.01 14.07 -5.64
CA PHE A 253 13.62 15.37 -5.89
C PHE A 253 13.84 16.21 -4.63
N LEU A 254 13.41 15.73 -3.46
CA LEU A 254 13.52 16.49 -2.22
C LEU A 254 14.99 16.85 -1.89
N PRO A 255 15.29 18.12 -1.54
CA PRO A 255 16.63 18.54 -1.19
C PRO A 255 17.08 17.98 0.17
N GLU A 256 18.39 17.78 0.33
CA GLU A 256 19.02 17.25 1.56
C GLU A 256 18.74 18.12 2.80
N GLN A 257 18.44 19.40 2.60
CA GLN A 257 18.07 20.33 3.68
C GLN A 257 16.80 19.90 4.44
N PHE A 258 16.01 18.98 3.89
CA PHE A 258 14.91 18.32 4.58
C PHE A 258 15.39 17.48 5.78
N ALA A 259 16.62 16.96 5.76
CA ALA A 259 17.21 16.14 6.85
C ALA A 259 17.76 16.97 8.02
N ARG A 260 18.37 18.14 7.77
CA ARG A 260 19.00 18.97 8.83
C ARG A 260 18.01 19.74 9.70
N ALA A 261 16.77 19.82 9.27
CA ALA A 261 15.68 20.54 9.94
C ALA A 261 15.23 19.86 11.26
N GLY A 262 15.48 18.57 11.43
CA GLY A 262 15.01 17.78 12.58
C GLY A 262 16.08 17.42 13.62
N ILE A 263 17.36 17.76 13.37
CA ILE A 263 18.49 17.43 14.24
C ILE A 263 19.08 18.72 14.82
N GLY A 264 18.34 19.34 15.75
CA GLY A 264 19.02 20.16 16.76
C GLY A 264 19.96 19.26 17.58
N PRO A 265 21.11 19.76 18.06
CA PRO A 265 22.06 18.96 18.82
C PRO A 265 21.38 18.30 20.03
N PRO A 266 21.65 17.01 20.33
CA PRO A 266 20.96 16.24 21.38
C PRO A 266 21.20 16.75 22.82
N TYR A 267 21.97 17.83 22.99
CA TYR A 267 22.34 18.42 24.27
C TYR A 267 21.71 19.80 24.54
N SER A 268 20.78 20.29 23.72
CA SER A 268 19.90 21.37 24.18
C SER A 268 18.73 20.79 25.00
N VAL A 269 19.07 20.31 26.21
CA VAL A 269 18.12 20.20 27.33
C VAL A 269 17.79 21.63 27.78
N GLY A 270 17.16 22.39 26.88
CA GLY A 270 16.61 23.70 27.11
C GLY A 270 15.11 23.53 27.17
N VAL A 271 14.59 23.50 28.40
CA VAL A 271 13.18 23.55 28.79
C VAL A 271 12.38 24.50 27.88
N HIS A 272 11.89 23.99 26.75
CA HIS A 272 10.83 24.62 25.97
C HIS A 272 9.59 23.76 26.14
N ARG A 273 8.82 24.14 27.17
CA ARG A 273 7.40 23.85 27.30
C ARG A 273 6.72 23.96 25.93
N GLY A 274 6.14 22.87 25.44
CA GLY A 274 4.95 22.88 24.58
C GLY A 274 5.05 23.39 23.14
N GLY A 275 6.25 23.57 22.56
CA GLY A 275 6.41 24.04 21.19
C GLY A 275 6.65 22.91 20.18
N LEU A 276 5.81 22.81 19.15
CA LEU A 276 6.04 22.04 17.92
C LEU A 276 7.33 22.51 17.22
N GLY A 277 8.50 22.05 17.67
CA GLY A 277 9.79 22.28 17.02
C GLY A 277 9.94 21.47 15.72
N LEU A 278 8.96 21.58 14.82
CA LEU A 278 9.06 21.11 13.44
C LEU A 278 9.55 22.29 12.60
N SER A 279 10.55 22.07 11.74
CA SER A 279 10.91 23.07 10.74
C SER A 279 9.70 23.36 9.84
N GLY A 280 9.60 24.58 9.30
CA GLY A 280 8.49 24.96 8.41
C GLY A 280 8.29 23.97 7.24
N ASN A 281 9.37 23.38 6.74
CA ASN A 281 9.32 22.35 5.70
C ASN A 281 8.69 21.04 6.20
N GLU A 282 9.03 20.58 7.41
CA GLU A 282 8.46 19.36 7.99
C GLU A 282 6.95 19.51 8.25
N LEU A 283 6.53 20.69 8.72
CA LEU A 283 5.12 21.02 8.91
C LEU A 283 4.35 21.01 7.57
N PHE A 284 4.94 21.58 6.52
CA PHE A 284 4.36 21.58 5.18
C PHE A 284 4.14 20.15 4.67
N TRP A 285 5.17 19.30 4.72
CA TRP A 285 5.06 17.91 4.26
C TRP A 285 4.11 17.08 5.11
N ALA A 286 4.11 17.29 6.44
CA ALA A 286 3.12 16.67 7.31
C ALA A 286 1.70 17.05 6.88
N LEU A 287 1.41 18.33 6.63
CA LEU A 287 0.11 18.80 6.17
C LEU A 287 -0.26 18.16 4.81
N VAL A 288 0.67 18.14 3.86
CA VAL A 288 0.46 17.54 2.54
C VAL A 288 0.09 16.05 2.66
N PHE A 289 0.84 15.25 3.42
CA PHE A 289 0.53 13.82 3.55
C PHE A 289 -0.74 13.54 4.37
N ASN A 290 -1.05 14.37 5.38
CA ASN A 290 -2.31 14.26 6.12
C ASN A 290 -3.52 14.57 5.23
N LEU A 291 -3.43 15.60 4.38
CA LEU A 291 -4.48 15.91 3.42
C LEU A 291 -4.57 14.83 2.33
N ALA A 292 -3.43 14.36 1.82
CA ALA A 292 -3.38 13.33 0.79
C ALA A 292 -4.00 12.01 1.26
N VAL A 293 -3.66 11.51 2.46
CA VAL A 293 -4.27 10.29 3.00
C VAL A 293 -5.77 10.48 3.24
N PHE A 294 -6.20 11.65 3.74
CA PHE A 294 -7.62 11.91 3.96
C PHE A 294 -8.41 11.92 2.63
N LEU A 295 -7.90 12.60 1.61
CA LEU A 295 -8.52 12.67 0.29
C LEU A 295 -8.51 11.32 -0.43
N GLU A 296 -7.44 10.53 -0.29
CA GLU A 296 -7.35 9.19 -0.85
C GLU A 296 -8.41 8.25 -0.26
N LEU A 297 -8.59 8.26 1.06
CA LEU A 297 -9.58 7.44 1.75
C LEU A 297 -11.01 7.83 1.39
N LEU A 298 -11.28 9.15 1.33
CA LEU A 298 -12.57 9.65 0.86
C LEU A 298 -12.80 9.26 -0.61
N GLY A 299 -11.77 9.37 -1.45
CA GLY A 299 -11.77 8.95 -2.84
C GLY A 299 -12.08 7.47 -3.02
N LEU A 300 -11.51 6.59 -2.18
CA LEU A 300 -11.81 5.15 -2.17
C LEU A 300 -13.29 4.87 -1.83
N ILE A 301 -13.82 5.55 -0.81
CA ILE A 301 -15.23 5.39 -0.40
C ILE A 301 -16.16 5.87 -1.52
N LEU A 302 -15.89 7.04 -2.11
CA LEU A 302 -16.67 7.61 -3.20
C LEU A 302 -16.59 6.74 -4.47
N ALA A 303 -15.39 6.29 -4.84
CA ALA A 303 -15.19 5.38 -5.96
C ALA A 303 -15.97 4.07 -5.76
N GLY A 304 -15.93 3.51 -4.55
CA GLY A 304 -16.71 2.33 -4.18
C GLY A 304 -18.22 2.57 -4.27
N TYR A 305 -18.69 3.75 -3.86
CA TYR A 305 -20.09 4.13 -3.97
C TYR A 305 -20.55 4.24 -5.42
N PHE A 306 -19.86 5.04 -6.25
CA PHE A 306 -20.21 5.25 -7.65
C PHE A 306 -20.10 3.97 -8.49
N LYS A 307 -19.08 3.14 -8.23
CA LYS A 307 -18.90 1.85 -8.92
C LYS A 307 -19.76 0.72 -8.33
N LYS A 308 -20.49 0.97 -7.23
CA LYS A 308 -21.30 -0.02 -6.50
C LYS A 308 -20.46 -1.21 -6.01
N GLU A 309 -19.20 -0.95 -5.67
CA GLU A 309 -18.21 -1.91 -5.21
C GLU A 309 -18.08 -1.84 -3.70
N ARG A 310 -18.76 -2.76 -2.99
CA ARG A 310 -18.82 -2.76 -1.53
C ARG A 310 -17.44 -2.89 -0.87
N TRP A 311 -16.53 -3.61 -1.50
CA TRP A 311 -15.19 -3.85 -0.96
C TRP A 311 -14.36 -2.57 -0.86
N LEU A 312 -14.44 -1.67 -1.86
CA LEU A 312 -13.76 -0.36 -1.83
C LEU A 312 -14.30 0.51 -0.71
N VAL A 313 -15.62 0.55 -0.54
CA VAL A 313 -16.27 1.28 0.56
C VAL A 313 -15.81 0.74 1.91
N ASN A 314 -15.80 -0.59 2.07
CA ASN A 314 -15.37 -1.22 3.32
C ASN A 314 -13.87 -0.98 3.60
N LEU A 315 -13.02 -1.04 2.56
CA LEU A 315 -11.59 -0.83 2.68
C LEU A 315 -11.27 0.62 3.06
N GLY A 316 -11.87 1.60 2.37
CA GLY A 316 -11.71 3.01 2.69
C GLY A 316 -12.25 3.36 4.08
N ALA A 317 -13.42 2.83 4.46
CA ALA A 317 -13.94 3.00 5.81
C ALA A 317 -13.03 2.37 6.88
N PHE A 318 -12.48 1.18 6.63
CA PHE A 318 -11.55 0.53 7.56
C PHE A 318 -10.30 1.39 7.80
N PHE A 319 -9.64 1.84 6.74
CA PHE A 319 -8.45 2.68 6.86
C PHE A 319 -8.75 4.07 7.41
N LEU A 320 -9.93 4.65 7.13
CA LEU A 320 -10.38 5.90 7.74
C LEU A 320 -10.58 5.74 9.25
N SER A 321 -11.17 4.64 9.71
CA SER A 321 -11.24 4.32 11.13
C SER A 321 -9.85 4.26 11.73
N LEU A 322 -8.94 3.51 11.10
CA LEU A 322 -7.56 3.37 11.55
C LEU A 322 -6.83 4.73 11.62
N LEU A 323 -7.06 5.61 10.64
CA LEU A 323 -6.47 6.94 10.59
C LEU A 323 -6.94 7.79 11.75
N ILE A 324 -8.26 7.82 12.02
CA ILE A 324 -8.81 8.56 13.15
C ILE A 324 -8.24 8.04 14.46
N ILE A 325 -8.11 6.71 14.63
CA ILE A 325 -7.50 6.09 15.81
C ILE A 325 -6.07 6.60 15.97
N VAL A 326 -5.22 6.47 14.96
CA VAL A 326 -3.80 6.85 15.06
C VAL A 326 -3.64 8.35 15.30
N LYS A 327 -4.41 9.21 14.61
CA LYS A 327 -4.36 10.66 14.84
C LYS A 327 -4.83 11.04 16.23
N TYR A 328 -5.84 10.35 16.76
CA TYR A 328 -6.28 10.53 18.12
C TYR A 328 -5.17 10.18 19.13
N PHE A 329 -4.50 9.04 18.97
CA PHE A 329 -3.38 8.67 19.84
C PHE A 329 -2.22 9.67 19.73
N ASP A 330 -1.86 10.09 18.51
CA ASP A 330 -0.78 11.07 18.29
C ASP A 330 -1.05 12.39 19.02
N TRP A 331 -2.28 12.91 18.95
CA TRP A 331 -2.64 14.18 19.57
C TRP A 331 -2.87 14.03 21.08
N PHE A 332 -3.78 13.16 21.50
CA PHE A 332 -4.26 13.16 22.87
C PHE A 332 -3.24 12.56 23.87
N PHE A 333 -2.32 11.70 23.42
CA PHE A 333 -1.32 11.07 24.32
C PHE A 333 -0.29 12.08 24.85
N THR A 334 -0.13 13.23 24.19
CA THR A 334 0.80 14.29 24.62
C THR A 334 0.18 15.37 25.50
N PHE A 335 -1.15 15.54 25.47
CA PHE A 335 -1.81 16.68 26.12
C PHE A 335 -2.61 16.36 27.39
N LEU A 336 -2.98 15.11 27.65
CA LEU A 336 -3.87 14.76 28.77
C LEU A 336 -3.23 13.81 29.78
N ASP A 337 -3.65 13.95 31.04
CA ASP A 337 -3.42 12.94 32.06
C ASP A 337 -3.95 11.58 31.59
N LYS A 338 -3.14 10.53 31.82
CA LYS A 338 -3.36 9.20 31.26
C LYS A 338 -4.77 8.65 31.53
N SER A 339 -5.34 8.92 32.70
CA SER A 339 -6.68 8.48 33.10
C SER A 339 -7.80 9.15 32.28
N VAL A 340 -7.73 10.47 32.09
CA VAL A 340 -8.70 11.24 31.29
C VAL A 340 -8.59 10.86 29.82
N PHE A 341 -7.36 10.65 29.34
CA PHE A 341 -7.09 10.14 28.00
C PHE A 341 -7.83 8.83 27.74
N PHE A 342 -7.77 7.86 28.66
CA PHE A 342 -8.42 6.55 28.48
C PHE A 342 -9.95 6.64 28.39
N ILE A 343 -10.58 7.48 29.23
CA ILE A 343 -12.04 7.66 29.23
C ILE A 343 -12.49 8.38 27.94
N GLY A 344 -11.78 9.46 27.57
CA GLY A 344 -12.05 10.19 26.33
C GLY A 344 -11.85 9.32 25.09
N ALA A 345 -10.81 8.49 25.08
CA ALA A 345 -10.49 7.59 23.98
C ALA A 345 -11.62 6.58 23.78
N GLY A 346 -12.08 5.93 24.85
CA GLY A 346 -13.17 4.96 24.78
C GLY A 346 -14.45 5.58 24.21
N ALA A 347 -14.84 6.75 24.71
CA ALA A 347 -16.04 7.45 24.24
C ALA A 347 -15.93 7.88 22.76
N LEU A 348 -14.80 8.45 22.35
CA LEU A 348 -14.59 8.87 20.97
C LEU A 348 -14.55 7.68 20.02
N LEU A 349 -13.81 6.63 20.35
CA LEU A 349 -13.74 5.40 19.53
C LEU A 349 -15.11 4.79 19.32
N PHE A 350 -15.92 4.75 20.38
CA PHE A 350 -17.29 4.26 20.29
C PHE A 350 -18.15 5.14 19.37
N MET A 351 -18.08 6.46 19.54
CA MET A 351 -18.85 7.41 18.73
C MET A 351 -18.45 7.36 17.26
N VAL A 352 -17.16 7.41 16.95
CA VAL A 352 -16.63 7.32 15.57
C VAL A 352 -17.00 5.98 14.95
N GLY A 353 -16.77 4.87 15.65
CA GLY A 353 -17.13 3.54 15.16
C GLY A 353 -18.63 3.42 14.86
N TRP A 354 -19.47 3.97 15.72
CA TRP A 354 -20.92 4.02 15.52
C TRP A 354 -21.31 4.84 14.29
N PHE A 355 -20.78 6.06 14.15
CA PHE A 355 -21.07 6.93 13.00
C PHE A 355 -20.59 6.31 11.69
N MET A 356 -19.41 5.70 11.68
CA MET A 356 -18.86 5.06 10.49
C MET A 356 -19.69 3.83 10.07
N GLU A 357 -20.13 3.00 11.02
CA GLU A 357 -21.01 1.87 10.73
C GLU A 357 -22.38 2.34 10.21
N ARG A 358 -22.92 3.43 10.79
CA ARG A 358 -24.19 4.01 10.31
C ARG A 358 -24.06 4.57 8.90
N GLY A 359 -23.00 5.33 8.62
CA GLY A 359 -22.70 5.86 7.29
C GLY A 359 -22.51 4.75 6.25
N ARG A 360 -21.74 3.71 6.59
CA ARG A 360 -21.57 2.52 5.76
C ARG A 360 -22.90 1.85 5.44
N ARG A 361 -23.77 1.65 6.43
CA ARG A 361 -25.11 1.04 6.21
C ARG A 361 -25.97 1.87 5.26
N TYR A 362 -25.98 3.19 5.42
CA TYR A 362 -26.73 4.09 4.56
C TYR A 362 -26.27 4.00 3.09
N ILE A 363 -24.95 4.07 2.88
CA ILE A 363 -24.32 3.94 1.55
C ILE A 363 -24.64 2.57 0.92
N LEU A 364 -24.54 1.49 1.71
CA LEU A 364 -24.82 0.13 1.23
C LEU A 364 -26.30 -0.13 0.96
N GLN A 365 -27.22 0.55 1.64
CA GLN A 365 -28.65 0.50 1.37
C GLN A 365 -28.98 1.13 0.01
N GLY A 366 -28.37 2.28 -0.31
CA GLY A 366 -28.49 2.91 -1.63
C GLY A 366 -28.01 1.99 -2.76
N ILE A 367 -26.93 1.24 -2.55
CA ILE A 367 -26.43 0.26 -3.54
C ILE A 367 -27.41 -0.91 -3.77
N ARG A 368 -28.26 -1.26 -2.78
CA ARG A 368 -29.21 -2.40 -2.87
C ARG A 368 -30.56 -2.04 -3.48
N SER A 369 -30.98 -0.77 -3.39
CA SER A 369 -32.36 -0.34 -3.69
C SER A 369 -32.59 0.07 -5.14
N GLU A 370 -31.56 0.08 -6.00
CA GLU A 370 -31.68 0.29 -7.44
C GLU A 370 -31.77 -1.04 -8.21
N PRO A 371 -32.98 -1.54 -8.57
CA PRO A 371 -33.12 -2.60 -9.54
C PRO A 371 -32.64 -2.08 -10.90
N ARG A 372 -31.64 -2.74 -11.51
CA ARG A 372 -31.22 -2.41 -12.86
C ARG A 372 -32.34 -2.79 -13.83
N GLN A 373 -32.92 -1.79 -14.50
CA GLN A 373 -33.49 -2.00 -15.83
C GLN A 373 -32.36 -2.55 -16.71
N ILE A 374 -32.50 -3.81 -17.11
CA ILE A 374 -31.61 -4.44 -18.08
C ILE A 374 -32.01 -3.85 -19.44
N SER A 375 -31.25 -2.88 -19.94
CA SER A 375 -31.27 -2.57 -21.36
C SER A 375 -30.67 -3.77 -22.09
N GLN A 376 -31.54 -4.50 -22.79
CA GLN A 376 -31.17 -5.63 -23.65
C GLN A 376 -30.20 -5.22 -24.75
#